data_AF-A0A967BK54-F1
#
_entry.id   AF-A0A967BK54-F1
#
_cell.length_a   1.000
_cell.length_b   1.000
_cell.length_c   1.000
_cell.angle_alpha   90.00
_cell.angle_beta   90.00
_cell.angle_gamma   90.00
#
_symmetry.space_group_name_H-M   'P 1'
#
loop_
_entity.id
_entity.type
_entity.pdbx_description
1 polymer ?
#
loop_
_entity_poly.entity_id
_entity_poly.type
_entity_poly.pdbx_seq_one_letter_code
_entity_poly.pdbx_strand_id
1 'polypeptide(L)'
;MNYIDKYLDEAHKILDAIDKEAVNKMIELLNNMRENSGRLFILGVGGGAGHASHAVNDFRKICGIEAYTPTDNVSELTARVNDDGWSTTYVNWLRTSKLN
;
A
#
# COMPACT_ATOMS: atom_id res chain seq x y z
N MET A 1 -8.83 -17.98 -28.24
CA MET A 1 -7.67 -17.22 -27.72
C MET A 1 -7.00 -18.07 -26.66
N ASN A 2 -5.69 -18.30 -26.73
CA ASN A 2 -4.99 -19.04 -25.68
C ASN A 2 -4.82 -18.15 -24.43
N TYR A 3 -4.38 -18.74 -23.31
CA TYR A 3 -4.25 -18.00 -22.06
C TYR A 3 -3.28 -16.81 -22.15
N ILE A 4 -2.16 -16.97 -22.87
CA ILE A 4 -1.13 -15.92 -23.00
C ILE A 4 -1.68 -14.72 -23.75
N ASP A 5 -2.31 -14.95 -24.90
CA ASP A 5 -2.92 -13.87 -25.71
C ASP A 5 -4.00 -13.14 -24.91
N LYS A 6 -4.80 -13.89 -24.14
CA LYS A 6 -5.83 -13.32 -23.28
C LYS A 6 -5.24 -12.45 -22.17
N TYR A 7 -4.21 -12.93 -21.48
CA TYR A 7 -3.57 -12.19 -20.41
C TYR A 7 -2.96 -10.87 -20.90
N LEU A 8 -2.29 -10.88 -22.06
CA LEU A 8 -1.70 -9.68 -22.64
C LEU A 8 -2.76 -8.67 -23.08
N ASP A 9 -3.84 -9.12 -23.72
CA ASP A 9 -4.97 -8.26 -24.09
C ASP A 9 -5.66 -7.65 -22.86
N GLU A 10 -5.84 -8.42 -21.79
CA GLU A 10 -6.37 -7.91 -20.51
C GLU A 10 -5.44 -6.89 -19.86
N ALA A 11 -4.13 -7.13 -19.88
CA ALA A 11 -3.15 -6.18 -19.37
C ALA A 11 -3.19 -4.85 -20.14
N HIS A 12 -3.26 -4.89 -21.48
CA HIS A 12 -3.43 -3.69 -22.30
C HIS A 12 -4.70 -2.92 -21.97
N LYS A 13 -5.84 -3.63 -21.87
CA LYS A 13 -7.12 -2.99 -21.51
C LYS A 13 -7.08 -2.33 -20.14
N ILE A 14 -6.42 -2.95 -19.16
CA ILE A 14 -6.24 -2.37 -17.83
C ILE A 14 -5.38 -1.10 -17.92
N LEU A 15 -4.27 -1.14 -18.65
CA LEU A 15 -3.38 0.02 -18.83
C LEU A 15 -4.10 1.19 -19.51
N ASP A 16 -4.89 0.92 -20.54
CA ASP A 16 -5.67 1.94 -21.26
C ASP A 16 -6.78 2.55 -20.39
N ALA A 17 -7.29 1.79 -19.42
CA ALA A 17 -8.32 2.24 -18.48
C ALA A 17 -7.78 3.06 -17.30
N ILE A 18 -6.45 3.18 -17.14
CA ILE A 18 -5.87 4.00 -16.07
C ILE A 18 -6.15 5.48 -16.35
N ASP A 19 -6.89 6.10 -15.44
CA ASP A 19 -7.16 7.54 -15.46
C ASP A 19 -5.88 8.33 -15.12
N LYS A 20 -5.34 9.01 -16.12
CA LYS A 20 -4.12 9.82 -16.02
C LYS A 20 -4.28 11.01 -15.09
N GLU A 21 -5.46 11.61 -15.03
CA GLU A 21 -5.71 12.75 -14.13
C GLU A 21 -5.78 12.29 -12.67
N ALA A 22 -6.36 11.11 -12.41
CA ALA A 22 -6.32 10.50 -11.09
C ALA A 22 -4.88 10.18 -10.65
N VAL A 23 -4.02 9.71 -11.56
CA VAL A 23 -2.60 9.47 -11.29
C VAL A 23 -1.88 10.79 -10.97
N ASN A 24 -2.07 11.85 -11.76
CA ASN A 24 -1.48 13.17 -11.49
C ASN A 24 -1.90 13.71 -10.13
N LYS A 25 -3.20 13.62 -9.80
CA LYS A 25 -3.73 14.05 -8.51
C LYS A 25 -3.12 13.27 -7.35
N MET A 26 -2.91 11.96 -7.50
CA MET A 26 -2.22 11.16 -6.49
C MET A 26 -0.77 11.62 -6.29
N ILE A 27 -0.04 11.96 -7.35
CA ILE A 27 1.32 12.51 -7.26
C ILE A 27 1.33 13.82 -6.48
N GLU A 28 0.41 14.75 -6.79
CA GLU A 28 0.27 16.02 -6.06
C GLU A 28 -0.01 15.80 -4.57
N LEU A 29 -0.93 14.89 -4.22
CA LEU A 29 -1.23 14.55 -2.83
C LEU A 29 -0.02 13.99 -2.09
N LEU A 30 0.78 13.12 -2.73
CA LEU A 30 1.99 12.55 -2.15
C LEU A 30 3.08 13.62 -1.96
N ASN A 31 3.25 14.52 -2.92
CA ASN A 31 4.19 15.64 -2.81
C ASN A 31 3.81 16.58 -1.65
N ASN A 32 2.54 16.99 -1.59
CA ASN A 32 2.03 17.84 -0.52
C ASN A 32 2.18 17.17 0.84
N MET A 33 1.88 15.87 0.95
CA MET A 33 2.07 15.10 2.19
C MET A 33 3.53 15.13 2.62
N ARG A 34 4.47 14.89 1.70
CA ARG A 34 5.90 14.91 1.98
C ARG A 34 6.37 16.28 2.46
N GLU A 35 5.97 17.36 1.77
CA GLU A 35 6.34 18.74 2.13
C GLU A 35 5.85 19.12 3.54
N ASN A 36 4.70 18.60 3.95
CA ASN A 36 4.14 18.80 5.28
C ASN A 36 4.63 17.78 6.32
N SER A 37 5.68 17.01 6.03
CA SER A 37 6.21 15.95 6.92
C SER A 37 5.12 14.97 7.37
N GLY A 38 4.19 14.66 6.48
CA GLY A 38 3.13 13.67 6.67
C GLY A 38 3.63 12.24 6.55
N ARG A 39 2.75 11.29 6.84
CA ARG A 39 3.05 9.85 6.90
C ARG A 39 2.12 9.07 5.98
N LEU A 40 2.69 8.12 5.25
CA LEU A 40 1.96 7.24 4.34
C LEU A 40 1.80 5.85 4.96
N PHE A 41 0.56 5.36 5.02
CA PHE A 41 0.26 4.02 5.49
C PHE A 41 -0.29 3.19 4.33
N ILE A 42 0.39 2.10 3.98
CA ILE A 42 0.03 1.24 2.84
C ILE A 42 -0.42 -0.11 3.40
N LEU A 43 -1.63 -0.52 3.05
CA LEU A 43 -2.25 -1.73 3.57
C LEU A 43 -2.40 -2.77 2.46
N GLY A 44 -2.10 -4.02 2.77
CA GLY A 44 -2.28 -5.14 1.85
C GLY A 44 -2.37 -6.45 2.60
N VAL A 45 -3.00 -7.47 1.99
CA VAL A 45 -3.17 -8.81 2.56
C VAL A 45 -2.81 -9.86 1.51
N GLY A 46 -2.29 -11.02 1.92
CA GLY A 46 -1.82 -12.05 0.98
C GLY A 46 -0.75 -11.49 0.03
N GLY A 47 -0.91 -11.70 -1.29
CA GLY A 47 -0.01 -11.10 -2.29
C GLY A 47 0.01 -9.56 -2.25
N GLY A 48 -1.05 -8.91 -1.77
CA GLY A 48 -1.09 -7.47 -1.54
C GLY A 48 -0.17 -7.00 -0.41
N ALA A 49 0.12 -7.85 0.58
CA ALA A 49 1.08 -7.53 1.64
C ALA A 49 2.50 -7.37 1.07
N GLY A 50 2.87 -8.22 0.11
CA GLY A 50 4.15 -8.11 -0.60
C GLY A 50 4.24 -6.81 -1.41
N HIS A 51 3.17 -6.42 -2.10
CA HIS A 51 3.12 -5.13 -2.81
C HIS A 51 3.20 -3.94 -1.84
N ALA A 52 2.51 -4.00 -0.70
CA ALA A 52 2.55 -2.93 0.30
C ALA A 52 3.97 -2.74 0.87
N SER A 53 4.64 -3.84 1.25
CA SER A 53 6.02 -3.83 1.73
C SER A 53 7.00 -3.27 0.69
N HIS A 54 6.87 -3.71 -0.57
CA HIS A 54 7.69 -3.18 -1.66
C HIS A 54 7.46 -1.67 -1.85
N ALA A 55 6.20 -1.22 -1.93
CA ALA A 55 5.89 0.19 -2.07
C ALA A 55 6.44 1.02 -0.90
N VAL A 56 6.35 0.54 0.35
CA VAL A 56 6.96 1.19 1.51
C VAL A 56 8.47 1.39 1.32
N ASN A 57 9.20 0.39 0.82
CA ASN A 57 10.63 0.52 0.53
C ASN A 57 10.91 1.62 -0.50
N ASP A 58 10.15 1.67 -1.59
CA ASP A 58 10.34 2.66 -2.65
C ASP A 58 10.00 4.07 -2.17
N PHE A 59 8.88 4.25 -1.48
CA PHE A 59 8.49 5.55 -0.95
C PHE A 59 9.49 6.09 0.07
N ARG A 60 10.06 5.21 0.91
CA ARG A 60 11.11 5.61 1.87
C ARG A 60 12.44 5.91 1.19
N LYS A 61 12.92 5.01 0.32
CA LYS A 61 14.26 5.09 -0.28
C LYS A 61 14.36 6.09 -1.42
N ILE A 62 13.35 6.15 -2.29
CA ILE A 62 13.37 6.92 -3.54
C ILE A 62 12.63 8.25 -3.33
N CYS A 63 11.44 8.21 -2.73
CA CYS A 63 10.62 9.42 -2.60
C CYS A 63 10.92 10.25 -1.35
N GLY A 64 11.62 9.69 -0.36
CA GLY A 64 11.91 10.36 0.93
C GLY A 64 10.65 10.58 1.77
N ILE A 65 9.64 9.72 1.63
CA ILE A 65 8.38 9.78 2.38
C ILE A 65 8.47 8.85 3.59
N GLU A 66 8.03 9.34 4.74
CA GLU A 66 7.83 8.49 5.92
C GLU A 66 6.65 7.55 5.65
N ALA A 67 6.94 6.28 5.32
CA ALA A 67 5.93 5.29 4.97
C ALA A 67 6.02 4.01 5.81
N TYR A 68 4.88 3.35 6.01
CA TYR A 68 4.77 2.12 6.81
C TYR A 68 3.70 1.16 6.26
N THR A 69 3.85 -0.12 6.58
CA THR A 69 2.81 -1.13 6.44
C THR A 69 2.76 -2.03 7.68
N PRO A 70 1.57 -2.43 8.17
CA PRO A 70 1.46 -3.33 9.33
C PRO A 70 2.02 -4.74 9.07
N THR A 71 2.25 -5.10 7.80
CA THR A 71 2.67 -6.45 7.44
C THR A 71 4.17 -6.71 7.58
N ASP A 72 4.99 -5.67 7.71
CA ASP A 72 6.44 -5.81 7.79
C ASP A 72 6.90 -6.37 9.15
N ASN A 73 6.14 -6.07 10.22
CA ASN A 73 6.40 -6.64 11.54
C ASN A 73 5.56 -7.91 11.75
N VAL A 74 6.04 -9.03 11.22
CA VAL A 74 5.33 -10.32 11.29
C VAL A 74 4.97 -10.70 12.73
N SER A 75 5.88 -10.48 13.69
CA SER A 75 5.63 -10.83 15.08
C SER A 75 4.46 -10.03 15.68
N GLU A 76 4.40 -8.72 15.45
CA GLU A 76 3.28 -7.89 15.90
C GLU A 76 1.98 -8.24 15.15
N LEU A 77 2.06 -8.45 13.83
CA LEU A 77 0.92 -8.86 13.02
C LEU A 77 0.29 -10.13 13.59
N THR A 78 1.08 -11.19 13.79
CA THR A 78 0.56 -12.47 14.29
C THR A 78 0.08 -12.41 15.74
N ALA A 79 0.73 -11.60 16.59
CA ALA A 79 0.29 -11.40 17.96
C ALA A 79 -1.10 -10.74 18.02
N ARG A 80 -1.30 -9.66 17.25
CA ARG A 80 -2.60 -8.99 17.15
C ARG A 80 -3.70 -9.91 16.60
N VAL A 81 -3.38 -10.74 15.61
CA VAL A 81 -4.34 -11.71 15.07
C VAL A 81 -4.72 -12.76 16.12
N ASN A 82 -3.76 -13.24 16.90
CA ASN A 82 -3.99 -14.22 17.96
C ASN A 82 -4.84 -13.64 19.10
N ASP A 83 -4.52 -12.42 19.54
CA ASP A 83 -5.08 -11.84 20.76
C ASP A 83 -6.39 -11.08 20.50
N ASP A 84 -6.45 -10.30 19.42
CA ASP A 84 -7.56 -9.39 19.11
C ASP A 84 -8.41 -9.86 17.91
N GLY A 85 -7.95 -10.86 17.16
CA GLY A 85 -8.56 -11.35 15.93
C GLY A 85 -8.16 -10.57 14.66
N TRP A 86 -8.34 -11.20 13.50
CA TRP A 86 -7.96 -10.61 12.20
C TRP A 86 -8.68 -9.29 11.90
N SER A 87 -9.97 -9.20 12.24
CA SER A 87 -10.83 -8.05 11.92
C SER A 87 -10.38 -6.73 12.56
N THR A 88 -9.59 -6.78 13.64
CA THR A 88 -9.16 -5.62 14.41
C THR A 88 -7.67 -5.30 14.22
N THR A 89 -6.91 -6.19 13.57
CA THR A 89 -5.45 -6.14 13.57
C THR A 89 -4.90 -4.86 12.95
N TYR A 90 -5.34 -4.48 11.75
CA TYR A 90 -4.83 -3.26 11.08
C TYR A 90 -5.31 -1.98 11.77
N VAL A 91 -6.58 -1.94 12.21
CA VAL A 91 -7.09 -0.75 12.90
C VAL A 91 -6.37 -0.50 14.23
N ASN A 92 -6.09 -1.54 15.01
CA ASN A 92 -5.35 -1.41 16.26
C ASN A 92 -3.88 -1.04 16.04
N TRP A 93 -3.25 -1.55 14.98
CA TRP A 93 -1.91 -1.14 14.56
C TRP A 93 -1.85 0.34 14.14
N LEU A 94 -2.82 0.80 13.34
CA LEU A 94 -2.93 2.19 12.90
C LEU A 94 -3.21 3.16 14.04
N ARG A 95 -4.07 2.78 15.00
CA ARG A 95 -4.30 3.54 16.24
C ARG A 95 -3.03 3.71 17.05
N THR A 96 -2.26 2.64 17.22
CA THR A 96 -0.96 2.67 17.91
C THR A 96 0.02 3.60 17.18
N SER A 97 -0.02 3.56 15.85
CA SER A 97 0.75 4.44 14.96
C SER A 97 0.20 5.87 14.88
N LYS A 98 -0.80 6.23 15.69
CA LYS A 98 -1.43 7.55 15.72
C LYS A 98 -1.91 7.99 14.33
N LEU A 99 -2.56 7.11 13.57
CA LEU A 99 -3.31 7.52 12.37
C LEU A 99 -4.37 8.53 12.82
N ASN A 100 -4.38 9.69 12.16
CA ASN A 100 -5.14 10.89 12.54
C ASN A 100 -6.64 10.63 12.72
#